data_AF-A0A4P7SJA0-F1
#
_entry.id   AF-A0A4P7SJA0-F1
#
_cell.length_a   1.000
_cell.length_b   1.000
_cell.length_c   1.000
_cell.angle_alpha   90.00
_cell.angle_beta   90.00
_cell.angle_gamma   90.00
#
_symmetry.space_group_name_H-M   'P 1'
#
loop_
_entity.id
_entity.type
_entity.pdbx_description
1 polymer ?
#
loop_
_entity_poly.entity_id
_entity_poly.type
_entity_poly.pdbx_seq_one_letter_code
_entity_poly.pdbx_strand_id
1 'polypeptide(L)'
;MTVSGGARAVLVGGHESRNGADLQPLLRDLPGAVVTASGRPLHDVVTTLLAADDAPVAVLPMTWGRDPRLVADSARTLHWLARGPGAGRIALCAPFGTADHLVALLRRAATETAARHPGAAVVVSAPTGGPFDDAELHRVAHLVRTHGAGPDVEVACVAAPADLARAVHRARALGAPEVVVVPAGFATSDPLADALDDATSYGPLVAGPAVARIVRERVAAAEHALQHGDDGVADGLLADHDHGYAHSHAGVPGGGGHPHEHGPGAPHEHGHAHPHAHPHAHHEDGTRTPGLVHSHPA
;
A
#
# COMPACT_ATOMS: atom_id res chain seq x y z
N MET A 1 11.22 -37.74 -23.17
CA MET A 1 10.52 -36.44 -23.14
C MET A 1 9.94 -36.27 -21.75
N THR A 2 10.72 -35.68 -20.85
CA THR A 2 10.22 -35.23 -19.54
C THR A 2 9.36 -34.01 -19.78
N VAL A 3 8.08 -34.09 -19.42
CA VAL A 3 7.21 -32.92 -19.36
C VAL A 3 7.87 -31.97 -18.35
N SER A 4 8.38 -30.83 -18.80
CA SER A 4 8.84 -29.78 -17.89
C SER A 4 7.62 -29.35 -17.08
N GLY A 5 7.54 -29.77 -15.82
CA GLY A 5 6.55 -29.24 -14.90
C GLY A 5 6.83 -27.74 -14.75
N GLY A 6 5.80 -26.91 -14.92
CA GLY A 6 5.92 -25.46 -14.75
C GLY A 6 6.35 -25.10 -13.32
N ALA A 7 6.82 -23.87 -13.13
CA ALA A 7 7.31 -23.41 -11.83
C ALA A 7 6.25 -23.57 -10.71
N ARG A 8 6.70 -24.00 -9.52
CA ARG A 8 5.85 -24.07 -8.33
C ARG A 8 5.62 -22.68 -7.76
N ALA A 9 4.35 -22.27 -7.67
CA ALA A 9 3.98 -20.95 -7.20
C ALA A 9 3.97 -20.87 -5.67
N VAL A 10 4.64 -19.86 -5.11
CA VAL A 10 4.58 -19.49 -3.68
C VAL A 10 4.01 -18.08 -3.59
N LEU A 11 2.79 -17.96 -3.05
CA LEU A 11 2.09 -16.70 -2.85
C LEU A 11 2.47 -16.15 -1.48
N VAL A 12 3.12 -14.99 -1.45
CA VAL A 12 3.57 -14.35 -0.19
C VAL A 12 2.57 -13.28 0.20
N GLY A 13 1.89 -13.47 1.33
CA GLY A 13 0.91 -12.52 1.84
C GLY A 13 1.51 -11.57 2.89
N GLY A 14 1.23 -10.27 2.74
CA GLY A 14 1.51 -9.23 3.73
C GLY A 14 0.24 -8.69 4.39
N HIS A 15 0.26 -7.45 4.89
CA HIS A 15 -0.85 -6.88 5.65
C HIS A 15 -2.14 -6.74 4.81
N GLU A 16 -2.03 -6.53 3.49
CA GLU A 16 -3.16 -6.45 2.55
C GLU A 16 -3.98 -7.75 2.39
N SER A 17 -3.46 -8.88 2.89
CA SER A 17 -4.11 -10.19 2.85
C SER A 17 -4.16 -10.88 4.20
N ARG A 18 -4.00 -10.13 5.30
CA ARG A 18 -3.88 -10.66 6.67
C ARG A 18 -2.82 -11.76 6.76
N ASN A 19 -1.62 -11.47 6.24
CA ASN A 19 -0.49 -12.39 6.17
C ASN A 19 -0.83 -13.69 5.39
N GLY A 20 -1.64 -13.57 4.34
CA GLY A 20 -2.03 -14.67 3.46
C GLY A 20 -3.32 -15.39 3.82
N ALA A 21 -3.95 -15.08 4.96
CA ALA A 21 -5.23 -15.71 5.31
C ALA A 21 -6.31 -15.49 4.24
N ASP A 22 -6.37 -14.28 3.65
CA ASP A 22 -7.34 -13.95 2.60
C ASP A 22 -7.02 -14.63 1.25
N LEU A 23 -5.84 -15.22 1.09
CA LEU A 23 -5.40 -15.90 -0.13
C LEU A 23 -5.71 -17.40 -0.14
N GLN A 24 -5.98 -18.00 1.02
CA GLN A 24 -6.25 -19.43 1.16
C GLN A 24 -7.36 -19.94 0.22
N PRO A 25 -8.49 -19.21 0.01
CA PRO A 25 -9.52 -19.66 -0.92
C PRO A 25 -9.04 -19.83 -2.37
N LEU A 26 -8.00 -19.08 -2.79
CA LEU A 26 -7.47 -19.12 -4.16
C LEU A 26 -6.77 -20.44 -4.49
N LEU A 27 -6.32 -21.19 -3.48
CA LEU A 27 -5.65 -22.47 -3.68
C LEU A 27 -6.53 -23.50 -4.39
N ARG A 28 -7.86 -23.33 -4.36
CA ARG A 28 -8.81 -24.17 -5.12
C ARG A 28 -8.60 -24.04 -6.64
N ASP A 29 -8.22 -22.84 -7.10
CA ASP A 29 -8.04 -22.51 -8.52
C ASP A 29 -6.55 -22.50 -8.95
N LEU A 30 -5.65 -22.78 -8.01
CA LEU A 30 -4.19 -22.77 -8.16
C LEU A 30 -3.58 -24.07 -7.59
N PRO A 31 -3.82 -25.21 -8.24
CA PRO A 31 -3.33 -26.50 -7.74
C PRO A 31 -1.81 -26.50 -7.63
N GLY A 32 -1.30 -26.93 -6.48
CA GLY A 32 0.14 -26.98 -6.19
C GLY A 32 0.77 -25.66 -5.76
N ALA A 33 0.01 -24.55 -5.74
CA ALA A 33 0.47 -23.32 -5.13
C ALA A 33 0.49 -23.42 -3.60
N VAL A 34 1.39 -22.68 -2.97
CA VAL A 34 1.50 -22.56 -1.50
C VAL A 34 1.33 -21.11 -1.11
N VAL A 35 0.55 -20.84 -0.06
CA VAL A 35 0.46 -19.50 0.56
C VAL A 35 1.33 -19.47 1.81
N THR A 36 2.11 -18.40 1.98
CA THR A 36 2.96 -18.19 3.16
C THR A 36 3.08 -16.71 3.49
N ALA A 37 3.56 -16.39 4.71
CA ALA A 37 3.98 -15.06 5.08
C ALA A 37 5.45 -14.82 4.68
N SER A 38 5.90 -13.57 4.67
CA SER A 38 7.30 -13.23 4.39
C SER A 38 8.27 -13.70 5.50
N GLY A 39 9.58 -13.59 5.26
CA GLY A 39 10.62 -13.93 6.22
C GLY A 39 10.84 -15.44 6.38
N ARG A 40 10.90 -15.93 7.63
CA ARG A 40 11.25 -17.32 7.91
C ARG A 40 10.24 -18.35 7.34
N PRO A 41 8.91 -18.16 7.46
CA PRO A 41 7.94 -19.04 6.80
C PRO A 41 8.17 -19.17 5.29
N LEU A 42 8.51 -18.08 4.60
CA LEU A 42 8.88 -18.12 3.18
C LEU A 42 10.15 -18.94 2.94
N HIS A 43 11.20 -18.69 3.74
CA HIS A 43 12.46 -19.44 3.64
C HIS A 43 12.24 -20.96 3.77
N ASP A 44 11.46 -21.37 4.78
CA ASP A 44 11.21 -22.78 5.08
C ASP A 44 10.40 -23.46 3.94
N VAL A 45 9.39 -22.77 3.41
CA VAL A 45 8.60 -23.24 2.27
C VAL A 45 9.48 -23.41 1.03
N VAL A 46 10.25 -22.39 0.65
CA VAL A 46 11.09 -22.44 -0.55
C VAL A 46 12.16 -23.53 -0.43
N THR A 47 12.81 -23.64 0.74
CA THR A 47 13.80 -24.69 1.00
C THR A 47 13.19 -26.08 0.86
N THR A 48 11.99 -26.30 1.41
CA THR A 48 11.26 -27.57 1.29
C THR A 48 10.94 -27.90 -0.16
N LEU A 49 10.47 -26.92 -0.93
CA LEU A 49 10.14 -27.12 -2.35
C LEU A 49 11.38 -27.43 -3.20
N LEU A 50 12.49 -26.74 -2.97
CA LEU A 50 13.76 -26.96 -3.67
C LEU A 50 14.38 -28.33 -3.37
N ALA A 51 14.14 -28.87 -2.17
CA ALA A 51 14.62 -30.19 -1.77
C ALA A 51 13.77 -31.33 -2.33
N ALA A 52 12.51 -31.07 -2.70
CA ALA A 52 11.56 -32.10 -3.11
C ALA A 52 11.71 -32.54 -4.57
N ASP A 53 12.07 -31.65 -5.48
CA ASP A 53 12.41 -31.96 -6.88
C ASP A 53 13.25 -30.83 -7.50
N ASP A 54 13.55 -30.93 -8.80
CA ASP A 54 14.31 -29.94 -9.56
C ASP A 54 13.46 -28.80 -10.17
N ALA A 55 12.14 -28.77 -9.92
CA ALA A 55 11.28 -27.75 -10.51
C ALA A 55 11.67 -26.34 -10.01
N PRO A 56 11.55 -25.30 -10.86
CA PRO A 56 11.71 -23.92 -10.43
C PRO A 56 10.64 -23.52 -9.40
N VAL A 57 10.97 -22.58 -8.52
CA VAL A 57 10.06 -21.98 -7.54
C VAL A 57 9.85 -20.52 -7.89
N ALA A 58 8.61 -20.15 -8.22
CA ALA A 58 8.21 -18.79 -8.52
C ALA A 58 7.52 -18.17 -7.30
N VAL A 59 8.12 -17.14 -6.72
CA VAL A 59 7.63 -16.48 -5.51
C VAL A 59 6.93 -15.18 -5.93
N LEU A 60 5.66 -15.04 -5.58
CA LEU A 60 4.81 -13.91 -5.96
C LEU A 60 4.38 -13.12 -4.72
N PRO A 61 4.90 -11.89 -4.52
CA PRO A 61 4.37 -10.96 -3.54
C PRO A 61 2.92 -10.58 -3.87
N MET A 62 1.99 -10.92 -2.98
CA MET A 62 0.56 -10.65 -3.12
C MET A 62 0.21 -9.32 -2.45
N THR A 63 0.54 -8.24 -3.15
CA THR A 63 0.29 -6.85 -2.74
C THR A 63 -0.30 -6.07 -3.92
N TRP A 64 -1.16 -5.09 -3.60
CA TRP A 64 -1.58 -4.04 -4.53
C TRP A 64 -0.67 -2.81 -4.47
N GLY A 65 0.59 -2.97 -4.08
CA GLY A 65 1.57 -1.90 -3.99
C GLY A 65 1.46 -1.03 -2.75
N ARG A 66 0.61 -1.38 -1.76
CA ARG A 66 0.60 -0.70 -0.45
C ARG A 66 1.63 -1.30 0.51
N ASP A 67 2.12 -2.49 0.21
CA ASP A 67 3.14 -3.20 0.98
C ASP A 67 4.42 -3.39 0.15
N PRO A 68 5.18 -2.32 -0.15
CA PRO A 68 6.46 -2.41 -0.87
C PRO A 68 7.50 -3.22 -0.07
N ARG A 69 7.39 -3.21 1.27
CA ARG A 69 8.25 -4.00 2.17
C ARG A 69 8.09 -5.50 1.96
N LEU A 70 6.88 -5.99 1.69
CA LEU A 70 6.65 -7.39 1.35
C LEU A 70 7.50 -7.83 0.15
N VAL A 71 7.65 -6.97 -0.85
CA VAL A 71 8.46 -7.25 -2.04
C VAL A 71 9.94 -7.31 -1.65
N ALA A 72 10.43 -6.30 -0.93
CA ALA A 72 11.83 -6.23 -0.48
C ALA A 72 12.21 -7.37 0.47
N ASP A 73 11.33 -7.74 1.40
CA ASP A 73 11.55 -8.84 2.35
C ASP A 73 11.48 -10.21 1.68
N SER A 74 10.62 -10.37 0.67
CA SER A 74 10.62 -11.55 -0.18
C SER A 74 11.96 -11.65 -0.92
N ALA A 75 12.40 -10.59 -1.58
CA ALA A 75 13.68 -10.53 -2.28
C ALA A 75 14.86 -10.84 -1.37
N ARG A 76 14.90 -10.25 -0.15
CA ARG A 76 15.95 -10.49 0.84
C ARG A 76 16.00 -11.95 1.30
N THR A 77 14.84 -12.57 1.50
CA THR A 77 14.75 -14.00 1.83
C THR A 77 15.32 -14.86 0.70
N LEU A 78 14.97 -14.54 -0.55
CA LEU A 78 15.39 -15.31 -1.72
C LEU A 78 16.85 -15.09 -2.11
N HIS A 79 17.40 -13.90 -1.86
CA HIS A 79 18.78 -13.55 -2.18
C HIS A 79 19.79 -14.57 -1.64
N TRP A 80 19.58 -15.08 -0.43
CA TRP A 80 20.46 -16.08 0.16
C TRP A 80 20.27 -17.48 -0.46
N LEU A 81 19.03 -17.84 -0.80
CA LEU A 81 18.70 -19.13 -1.38
C LEU A 81 19.15 -19.24 -2.85
N ALA A 82 19.04 -18.14 -3.60
CA ALA A 82 19.44 -18.03 -5.01
C ALA A 82 20.97 -18.13 -5.20
N ARG A 83 21.76 -17.87 -4.14
CA ARG A 83 23.23 -18.04 -4.14
C ARG A 83 23.70 -19.43 -3.70
N GLY A 84 22.77 -20.32 -3.35
CA GLY A 84 23.05 -21.65 -2.85
C GLY A 84 22.18 -22.71 -3.54
N PRO A 85 21.38 -23.49 -2.78
CA PRO A 85 20.63 -24.63 -3.34
C PRO A 85 19.56 -24.25 -4.37
N GLY A 86 19.17 -22.97 -4.44
CA GLY A 86 18.19 -22.46 -5.40
C GLY A 86 18.78 -21.77 -6.61
N ALA A 87 20.10 -21.82 -6.83
CA ALA A 87 20.76 -21.16 -7.95
C ALA A 87 20.14 -21.57 -9.29
N GLY A 88 19.68 -20.58 -10.07
CA GLY A 88 18.99 -20.79 -11.36
C GLY A 88 17.60 -21.43 -11.26
N ARG A 89 17.05 -21.57 -10.06
CA ARG A 89 15.78 -22.28 -9.80
C ARG A 89 14.76 -21.46 -9.02
N ILE A 90 15.10 -20.25 -8.61
CA ILE A 90 14.20 -19.34 -7.90
C ILE A 90 13.94 -18.14 -8.79
N ALA A 91 12.68 -17.73 -8.91
CA ALA A 91 12.30 -16.47 -9.52
C ALA A 91 11.41 -15.68 -8.56
N LEU A 92 11.75 -14.42 -8.34
CA LEU A 92 10.85 -13.45 -7.74
C LEU A 92 9.98 -12.85 -8.85
N CYS A 93 8.67 -13.03 -8.76
CA CYS A 93 7.73 -12.42 -9.68
C CYS A 93 7.60 -10.93 -9.40
N ALA A 94 7.28 -10.14 -10.43
CA ALA A 94 6.71 -8.82 -10.22
C ALA A 94 5.48 -8.91 -9.27
N PRO A 95 5.26 -7.92 -8.38
CA PRO A 95 4.15 -7.97 -7.45
C PRO A 95 2.81 -8.11 -8.17
N PHE A 96 1.83 -8.70 -7.46
CA PHE A 96 0.51 -9.00 -8.04
C PHE A 96 -0.09 -7.79 -8.76
N GLY A 97 -0.16 -6.66 -8.05
CA GLY A 97 -0.62 -5.39 -8.56
C GLY A 97 0.25 -4.22 -8.11
N THR A 98 -0.27 -3.02 -8.35
CA THR A 98 0.36 -1.74 -8.01
C THR A 98 -0.70 -0.82 -7.41
N ALA A 99 -0.28 0.27 -6.76
CA ALA A 99 -1.22 1.21 -6.14
C ALA A 99 -2.19 1.79 -7.19
N ASP A 100 -1.74 2.00 -8.42
CA ASP A 100 -2.59 2.45 -9.53
C ASP A 100 -3.67 1.42 -9.90
N HIS A 101 -3.33 0.12 -9.86
CA HIS A 101 -4.32 -0.94 -10.04
C HIS A 101 -5.37 -0.90 -8.91
N LEU A 102 -4.94 -0.68 -7.66
CA LEU A 102 -5.87 -0.54 -6.53
C LEU A 102 -6.80 0.66 -6.71
N VAL A 103 -6.25 1.82 -7.08
CA VAL A 103 -7.03 3.03 -7.37
C VAL A 103 -8.05 2.75 -8.47
N ALA A 104 -7.66 2.10 -9.57
CA ALA A 104 -8.58 1.77 -10.66
C ALA A 104 -9.71 0.84 -10.20
N LEU A 105 -9.40 -0.19 -9.41
CA LEU A 105 -10.39 -1.13 -8.88
C LEU A 105 -11.34 -0.47 -7.89
N LEU A 106 -10.84 0.36 -6.98
CA LEU A 106 -11.65 1.11 -6.03
C LEU A 106 -12.51 2.17 -6.71
N ARG A 107 -12.01 2.83 -7.77
CA ARG A 107 -12.82 3.74 -8.60
C ARG A 107 -13.96 3.01 -9.30
N ARG A 108 -13.70 1.80 -9.81
CA ARG A 108 -14.74 0.95 -10.36
C ARG A 108 -15.78 0.62 -9.29
N ALA A 109 -15.34 0.18 -8.09
CA ALA A 109 -16.24 -0.14 -6.99
C ALA A 109 -17.11 1.07 -6.58
N ALA A 110 -16.50 2.25 -6.41
CA ALA A 110 -17.22 3.48 -6.10
C ALA A 110 -18.24 3.87 -7.18
N THR A 111 -17.89 3.70 -8.45
CA THR A 111 -18.80 3.97 -9.58
C THR A 111 -19.97 2.99 -9.61
N GLU A 112 -19.71 1.70 -9.39
CA GLU A 112 -20.77 0.68 -9.29
C GLU A 112 -21.67 0.92 -8.07
N THR A 113 -21.11 1.31 -6.93
CA THR A 113 -21.87 1.70 -5.74
C THR A 113 -22.78 2.89 -6.02
N ALA A 114 -22.27 3.97 -6.61
CA ALA A 114 -23.07 5.15 -6.92
C ALA A 114 -24.25 4.84 -7.87
N ALA A 115 -24.04 3.90 -8.81
CA ALA A 115 -25.09 3.47 -9.73
C ALA A 115 -26.17 2.59 -9.07
N ARG A 116 -25.79 1.74 -8.11
CA ARG A 116 -26.73 0.80 -7.45
C ARG A 116 -27.38 1.38 -6.19
N HIS A 117 -26.68 2.28 -5.49
CA HIS A 117 -27.05 2.87 -4.22
C HIS A 117 -26.88 4.40 -4.28
N PRO A 118 -27.81 5.12 -4.93
CA PRO A 118 -27.71 6.57 -5.06
C PRO A 118 -27.60 7.27 -3.70
N GLY A 119 -26.56 8.07 -3.52
CA GLY A 119 -26.28 8.81 -2.28
C GLY A 119 -25.49 8.03 -1.23
N ALA A 120 -25.23 6.73 -1.40
CA ALA A 120 -24.42 5.96 -0.46
C ALA A 120 -22.98 6.48 -0.38
N ALA A 121 -22.38 6.39 0.80
CA ALA A 121 -20.95 6.59 0.99
C ALA A 121 -20.19 5.27 0.81
N VAL A 122 -18.93 5.38 0.43
CA VAL A 122 -17.98 4.26 0.34
C VAL A 122 -16.98 4.37 1.49
N VAL A 123 -16.85 3.31 2.28
CA VAL A 123 -15.76 3.16 3.25
C VAL A 123 -14.75 2.17 2.69
N VAL A 124 -13.54 2.64 2.38
CA VAL A 124 -12.43 1.79 1.99
C VAL A 124 -11.81 1.20 3.25
N SER A 125 -11.94 -0.12 3.45
CA SER A 125 -11.42 -0.81 4.63
C SER A 125 -10.15 -1.59 4.32
N ALA A 126 -9.19 -1.60 5.24
CA ALA A 126 -8.05 -2.51 5.18
C ALA A 126 -7.49 -2.78 6.58
N PRO A 127 -6.82 -3.93 6.80
CA PRO A 127 -6.00 -4.12 8.00
C PRO A 127 -4.97 -2.99 8.13
N THR A 128 -4.70 -2.54 9.36
CA THR A 128 -3.59 -1.61 9.61
C THR A 128 -2.25 -2.27 9.25
N GLY A 129 -1.40 -1.56 8.52
CA GLY A 129 -0.04 -2.00 8.15
C GLY A 129 1.06 -1.25 8.92
N GLY A 130 0.76 -0.01 9.31
CA GLY A 130 1.68 0.93 9.94
C GLY A 130 1.44 2.35 9.43
N PRO A 131 2.10 3.38 9.98
CA PRO A 131 1.79 4.76 9.64
C PRO A 131 1.92 5.10 8.15
N PHE A 132 2.91 4.52 7.46
CA PHE A 132 3.13 4.75 6.04
C PHE A 132 2.11 4.02 5.16
N ASP A 133 1.82 2.75 5.48
CA ASP A 133 0.87 1.92 4.72
C ASP A 133 -0.58 2.40 4.91
N ASP A 134 -0.86 2.98 6.09
CA ASP A 134 -2.13 3.61 6.43
C ASP A 134 -2.25 4.99 5.74
N ALA A 135 -1.18 5.79 5.70
CA ALA A 135 -1.14 7.04 4.93
C ALA A 135 -1.32 6.78 3.42
N GLU A 136 -0.74 5.70 2.91
CA GLU A 136 -0.90 5.26 1.53
C GLU A 136 -2.37 4.90 1.22
N LEU A 137 -3.08 4.27 2.16
CA LEU A 137 -4.53 4.04 2.01
C LEU A 137 -5.31 5.35 1.91
N HIS A 138 -4.97 6.34 2.72
CA HIS A 138 -5.56 7.67 2.64
C HIS A 138 -5.25 8.36 1.30
N ARG A 139 -4.03 8.22 0.78
CA ARG A 139 -3.65 8.71 -0.55
C ARG A 139 -4.48 8.05 -1.66
N VAL A 140 -4.59 6.72 -1.63
CA VAL A 140 -5.41 5.93 -2.57
C VAL A 140 -6.88 6.38 -2.51
N ALA A 141 -7.47 6.48 -1.33
CA ALA A 141 -8.85 6.93 -1.17
C ALA A 141 -9.07 8.37 -1.65
N HIS A 142 -8.10 9.26 -1.44
CA HIS A 142 -8.13 10.61 -1.98
C HIS A 142 -8.14 10.62 -3.52
N LEU A 143 -7.31 9.79 -4.17
CA LEU A 143 -7.30 9.65 -5.63
C LEU A 143 -8.61 9.07 -6.16
N VAL A 144 -9.18 8.08 -5.46
CA VAL A 144 -10.48 7.50 -5.79
C VAL A 144 -11.58 8.56 -5.71
N ARG A 145 -11.59 9.39 -4.66
CA ARG A 145 -12.55 10.49 -4.51
C ARG A 145 -12.37 11.56 -5.59
N THR A 146 -11.14 11.93 -5.91
CA THR A 146 -10.82 13.00 -6.86
C THR A 146 -11.11 12.59 -8.31
N HIS A 147 -10.94 11.31 -8.63
CA HIS A 147 -11.15 10.78 -9.98
C HIS A 147 -12.42 9.91 -10.12
N GLY A 148 -13.23 9.84 -9.06
CA GLY A 148 -14.51 9.13 -8.99
C GLY A 148 -15.69 10.10 -9.12
N ALA A 149 -16.83 9.60 -9.59
CA ALA A 149 -17.96 10.43 -10.03
C ALA A 149 -19.21 10.33 -9.13
N GLY A 150 -19.08 10.17 -7.82
CA GLY A 150 -20.31 10.03 -7.02
C GLY A 150 -20.16 10.09 -5.50
N PRO A 151 -19.69 9.00 -4.87
CA PRO A 151 -19.90 8.82 -3.43
C PRO A 151 -18.80 9.51 -2.61
N ASP A 152 -19.15 9.93 -1.41
CA ASP A 152 -18.16 10.28 -0.39
C ASP A 152 -17.31 9.06 -0.07
N VAL A 153 -15.99 9.25 -0.04
CA VAL A 153 -15.02 8.17 0.20
C VAL A 153 -14.34 8.40 1.54
N GLU A 154 -14.62 7.48 2.47
CA GLU A 154 -14.06 7.39 3.80
C GLU A 154 -13.06 6.25 3.90
N VAL A 155 -12.19 6.29 4.92
CA VAL A 155 -11.15 5.28 5.14
C VAL A 155 -11.28 4.66 6.53
N ALA A 156 -11.09 3.35 6.61
CA ALA A 156 -10.93 2.59 7.83
C ALA A 156 -9.65 1.74 7.79
N CYS A 157 -8.63 2.16 8.54
CA CYS A 157 -7.49 1.30 8.90
C CYS A 157 -7.91 0.48 10.12
N VAL A 158 -8.15 -0.81 9.93
CA VAL A 158 -8.82 -1.69 10.89
C VAL A 158 -7.78 -2.45 11.71
N ALA A 159 -7.63 -2.06 12.98
CA ALA A 159 -6.93 -2.83 14.01
C ALA A 159 -7.93 -3.57 14.93
N ALA A 160 -9.13 -3.00 15.08
CA ALA A 160 -10.23 -3.53 15.87
C ALA A 160 -11.58 -3.23 15.20
N PRO A 161 -12.66 -3.99 15.52
CA PRO A 161 -14.00 -3.75 14.99
C PRO A 161 -14.50 -2.30 15.14
N ALA A 162 -14.14 -1.65 16.24
CA ALA A 162 -14.51 -0.26 16.52
C ALA A 162 -13.97 0.74 15.47
N ASP A 163 -12.87 0.42 14.77
CA ASP A 163 -12.28 1.32 13.78
C ASP A 163 -13.17 1.43 12.53
N LEU A 164 -13.68 0.29 12.04
CA LEU A 164 -14.64 0.26 10.95
C LEU A 164 -15.97 0.92 11.37
N ALA A 165 -16.47 0.61 12.57
CA ALA A 165 -17.70 1.20 13.08
C ALA A 165 -17.62 2.73 13.18
N ARG A 166 -16.47 3.30 13.59
CA ARG A 166 -16.25 4.75 13.60
C ARG A 166 -16.29 5.37 12.20
N ALA A 167 -15.70 4.72 11.19
CA ALA A 167 -15.72 5.20 9.82
C ALA A 167 -17.14 5.18 9.23
N VAL A 168 -17.88 4.09 9.45
CA VAL A 168 -19.30 3.98 9.06
C VAL A 168 -20.15 5.04 9.76
N HIS A 169 -20.00 5.21 11.07
CA HIS A 169 -20.74 6.23 11.82
C HIS A 169 -20.43 7.65 11.32
N ARG A 170 -19.17 7.96 11.00
CA ARG A 170 -18.79 9.26 10.41
C ARG A 170 -19.47 9.48 9.06
N ALA A 171 -19.46 8.49 8.17
CA ALA A 171 -20.15 8.59 6.88
C ALA A 171 -21.66 8.86 7.05
N ARG A 172 -22.31 8.18 8.00
CA ARG A 172 -23.73 8.40 8.33
C ARG A 172 -23.98 9.80 8.89
N ALA A 173 -23.11 10.26 9.80
CA ALA A 173 -23.20 11.60 10.41
C ALA A 173 -23.02 12.73 9.37
N LEU A 174 -22.28 12.46 8.27
CA LEU A 174 -22.14 13.36 7.13
C LEU A 174 -23.34 13.32 6.17
N GLY A 175 -24.35 12.49 6.44
CA GLY A 175 -25.62 12.47 5.71
C GLY A 175 -25.77 11.32 4.71
N ALA A 176 -24.83 10.38 4.65
CA ALA A 176 -24.97 9.22 3.77
C ALA A 176 -26.14 8.33 4.25
N PRO A 177 -27.17 8.05 3.42
CA PRO A 177 -28.30 7.18 3.77
C PRO A 177 -27.91 5.70 3.89
N GLU A 178 -26.83 5.29 3.24
CA GLU A 178 -26.28 3.93 3.24
C GLU A 178 -24.74 4.00 3.19
N VAL A 179 -24.08 2.96 3.68
CA VAL A 179 -22.62 2.84 3.59
C VAL A 179 -22.25 1.50 2.98
N VAL A 180 -21.40 1.53 1.95
CA VAL A 180 -20.83 0.34 1.33
C VAL A 180 -19.37 0.23 1.70
N VAL A 181 -18.98 -0.88 2.33
CA VAL A 181 -17.60 -1.15 2.75
C VAL A 181 -16.89 -1.93 1.65
N VAL A 182 -15.77 -1.38 1.17
CA VAL A 182 -14.98 -1.94 0.08
C VAL A 182 -13.60 -2.33 0.60
N PRO A 183 -13.21 -3.63 0.59
CA PRO A 183 -11.91 -4.03 1.07
C PRO A 183 -10.80 -3.62 0.10
N ALA A 184 -9.83 -2.83 0.57
CA ALA A 184 -8.60 -2.47 -0.15
C ALA A 184 -7.50 -3.53 0.05
N GLY A 185 -7.79 -4.76 -0.39
CA GLY A 185 -6.92 -5.92 -0.23
C GLY A 185 -7.46 -7.13 -0.99
N PHE A 186 -7.20 -8.32 -0.45
CA PHE A 186 -7.59 -9.60 -1.06
C PHE A 186 -8.81 -10.26 -0.39
N ALA A 187 -9.42 -9.60 0.60
CA ALA A 187 -10.57 -10.15 1.32
C ALA A 187 -11.75 -10.45 0.37
N THR A 188 -12.29 -11.67 0.47
CA THR A 188 -13.47 -12.11 -0.30
C THR A 188 -14.79 -11.74 0.37
N SER A 189 -14.75 -11.40 1.65
CA SER A 189 -15.87 -10.91 2.46
C SER A 189 -15.33 -10.00 3.56
N ASP A 190 -16.21 -9.18 4.13
CA ASP A 190 -15.89 -8.35 5.30
C ASP A 190 -16.89 -8.63 6.42
N PRO A 191 -16.63 -9.63 7.29
CA PRO A 191 -17.55 -9.99 8.37
C PRO A 191 -17.82 -8.85 9.35
N LEU A 192 -16.91 -7.86 9.44
CA LEU A 192 -17.12 -6.69 10.29
C LEU A 192 -18.14 -5.74 9.65
N ALA A 193 -18.12 -5.59 8.32
CA ALA A 193 -19.14 -4.84 7.61
C ALA A 193 -20.50 -5.55 7.71
N ASP A 194 -20.54 -6.87 7.53
CA ASP A 194 -21.78 -7.66 7.59
C ASP A 194 -22.44 -7.66 9.00
N ALA A 195 -21.68 -7.31 10.04
CA ALA A 195 -22.17 -7.21 11.42
C ALA A 195 -22.69 -5.81 11.79
N LEU A 196 -22.60 -4.83 10.89
CA LEU A 196 -23.05 -3.45 11.12
C LEU A 196 -24.37 -3.20 10.38
N ASP A 197 -25.42 -2.83 11.11
CA ASP A 197 -26.78 -2.64 10.54
C ASP A 197 -26.84 -1.55 9.44
N ASP A 198 -25.95 -0.54 9.51
CA ASP A 198 -25.89 0.58 8.58
C ASP A 198 -24.87 0.40 7.44
N ALA A 199 -24.29 -0.80 7.30
CA ALA A 199 -23.26 -1.06 6.29
C ALA A 199 -23.50 -2.37 5.53
N THR A 200 -22.99 -2.41 4.29
CA THR A 200 -22.99 -3.62 3.47
C THR A 200 -21.61 -3.85 2.90
N SER A 201 -21.19 -5.12 2.81
CA SER A 201 -19.93 -5.47 2.15
C SER A 201 -20.09 -5.40 0.62
N TYR A 202 -19.14 -4.76 -0.06
CA TYR A 202 -19.04 -4.77 -1.52
C TYR A 202 -18.61 -6.15 -2.06
N GLY A 203 -17.91 -6.94 -1.24
CA GLY A 203 -17.24 -8.16 -1.67
C GLY A 203 -15.85 -7.92 -2.28
N PRO A 204 -15.29 -8.91 -3.00
CA PRO A 204 -13.91 -8.83 -3.52
C PRO A 204 -13.78 -7.83 -4.66
N LEU A 205 -12.67 -7.07 -4.68
CA LEU A 205 -12.34 -6.16 -5.79
C LEU A 205 -12.13 -6.88 -7.13
N VAL A 206 -11.61 -8.11 -7.07
CA VAL A 206 -11.34 -8.95 -8.24
C VAL A 206 -11.89 -10.35 -7.97
N ALA A 207 -12.62 -10.90 -8.94
CA ALA A 207 -13.13 -12.26 -8.84
C ALA A 207 -11.98 -13.29 -8.76
N GLY A 208 -12.15 -14.32 -7.93
CA GLY A 208 -11.14 -15.38 -7.71
C GLY A 208 -10.52 -15.96 -9.00
N PRO A 209 -11.31 -16.33 -10.03
CA PRO A 209 -10.76 -16.83 -11.29
C PRO A 209 -9.87 -15.82 -12.03
N ALA A 210 -10.17 -14.53 -11.92
CA ALA A 210 -9.33 -13.48 -12.51
C ALA A 210 -8.03 -13.29 -11.71
N VAL A 211 -8.06 -13.41 -10.37
CA VAL A 211 -6.86 -13.44 -9.54
C VAL A 211 -5.98 -14.64 -9.92
N ALA A 212 -6.55 -15.84 -10.01
CA ALA A 212 -5.83 -17.05 -10.39
C ALA A 212 -5.19 -16.94 -11.80
N ARG A 213 -5.88 -16.29 -12.75
CA ARG A 213 -5.32 -16.00 -14.08
C ARG A 213 -4.10 -15.08 -13.98
N ILE A 214 -4.19 -13.97 -13.25
CA ILE A 214 -3.07 -13.05 -13.05
C ILE A 214 -1.89 -13.75 -12.39
N VAL A 215 -2.13 -14.58 -11.35
CA VAL A 215 -1.08 -15.38 -10.72
C VAL A 215 -0.34 -16.26 -11.74
N ARG A 216 -1.08 -17.01 -12.57
CA ARG A 216 -0.47 -17.85 -13.61
C ARG A 216 0.34 -17.03 -14.62
N GLU A 217 -0.17 -15.88 -15.04
CA GLU A 217 0.55 -14.97 -15.95
C GLU A 217 1.85 -14.44 -15.33
N ARG A 218 1.82 -14.04 -14.04
CA ARG A 218 3.02 -13.59 -13.30
C ARG A 218 4.05 -14.69 -13.15
N VAL A 219 3.61 -15.90 -12.78
CA VAL A 219 4.49 -17.07 -12.61
C VAL A 219 5.13 -17.46 -13.94
N ALA A 220 4.36 -17.53 -15.02
CA ALA A 220 4.88 -17.85 -16.35
C ALA A 220 5.88 -16.80 -16.85
N ALA A 221 5.62 -15.51 -16.61
CA ALA A 221 6.55 -14.44 -16.95
C ALA A 221 7.87 -14.54 -16.16
N ALA A 222 7.80 -14.82 -14.85
CA ALA A 222 8.98 -15.00 -14.01
C ALA A 222 9.79 -16.25 -14.38
N GLU A 223 9.11 -17.36 -14.70
CA GLU A 223 9.77 -18.57 -15.21
C GLU A 223 10.49 -18.30 -16.55
N HIS A 224 9.86 -17.54 -17.44
CA HIS A 224 10.47 -17.15 -18.70
C HIS A 224 11.69 -16.24 -18.49
N ALA A 225 11.62 -15.25 -17.59
CA ALA A 225 12.75 -14.39 -17.24
C ALA A 225 13.92 -15.21 -16.65
N LEU A 226 13.62 -16.18 -15.79
CA LEU A 226 14.62 -17.05 -15.17
C LEU A 226 15.40 -17.87 -16.20
N GLN A 227 14.73 -18.31 -17.28
CA GLN A 227 15.40 -19.00 -18.41
C GLN A 227 16.45 -18.12 -19.12
N HIS A 228 16.35 -16.79 -18.97
CA HIS A 228 17.29 -15.80 -19.50
C HIS A 228 18.29 -15.32 -18.44
N GLY A 229 18.31 -15.94 -17.25
CA GLY A 229 19.23 -15.59 -16.17
C GLY A 229 18.78 -14.41 -15.30
N ASP A 230 17.51 -13.99 -15.42
CA ASP A 230 16.92 -12.95 -14.59
C ASP A 230 15.99 -13.57 -13.54
N ASP A 231 16.40 -13.49 -12.27
CA ASP A 231 15.64 -14.02 -11.13
C ASP A 231 14.74 -12.97 -10.45
N GLY A 232 14.77 -11.71 -10.89
CA GLY A 232 14.00 -10.60 -10.31
C GLY A 232 14.41 -10.19 -8.89
N VAL A 233 15.40 -10.83 -8.26
CA VAL A 233 15.79 -10.57 -6.86
C VAL A 233 16.43 -9.19 -6.72
N ALA A 234 17.26 -8.78 -7.69
CA ALA A 234 17.91 -7.47 -7.67
C ALA A 234 16.89 -6.32 -7.67
N ASP A 235 15.89 -6.39 -8.54
CA ASP A 235 14.80 -5.40 -8.61
C ASP A 235 13.97 -5.40 -7.32
N GLY A 236 13.65 -6.59 -6.79
CA GLY A 236 12.88 -6.72 -5.57
C GLY A 236 13.58 -6.12 -4.35
N LEU A 237 14.92 -6.23 -4.25
CA LEU A 237 15.69 -5.59 -3.17
C LEU A 237 15.55 -4.06 -3.18
N LEU A 238 15.24 -3.47 -4.34
CA LEU A 238 15.09 -2.03 -4.48
C LEU A 238 13.68 -1.51 -4.17
N ALA A 239 12.70 -2.39 -3.96
CA ALA A 239 11.27 -2.04 -3.94
C ALA A 239 10.84 -1.12 -2.78
N ASP A 240 11.56 -1.09 -1.66
CA ASP A 240 11.23 -0.25 -0.48
C ASP A 240 12.06 1.05 -0.41
N HIS A 241 12.94 1.32 -1.39
CA HIS A 241 13.83 2.49 -1.32
C HIS A 241 13.12 3.84 -1.42
N ASP A 242 11.93 3.88 -2.02
CA ASP A 242 11.12 5.10 -2.13
C ASP A 242 10.08 5.24 -1.00
N HIS A 243 10.02 4.28 -0.07
CA HIS A 243 8.95 4.17 0.93
C HIS A 243 9.47 4.26 2.37
N GLY A 244 9.74 5.47 2.83
CA GLY A 244 10.10 5.75 4.22
C GLY A 244 10.20 7.24 4.50
N TYR A 245 10.58 7.61 5.72
CA TYR A 245 11.09 8.96 5.95
C TYR A 245 12.24 9.15 4.95
N ALA A 246 12.03 10.00 3.94
CA ALA A 246 13.14 10.46 3.11
C ALA A 246 14.22 10.88 4.10
N HIS A 247 15.39 10.27 4.02
CA HIS A 247 16.57 10.77 4.71
C HIS A 247 16.88 12.12 4.09
N SER A 248 16.13 13.15 4.49
CA SER A 248 16.62 14.50 4.44
C SER A 248 17.93 14.43 5.20
N HIS A 249 19.03 14.66 4.49
CA HIS A 249 20.28 15.08 5.10
C HIS A 249 19.98 16.39 5.84
N ALA A 250 19.30 16.29 6.98
CA ALA A 250 19.20 17.35 7.94
C ALA A 250 20.64 17.57 8.36
N GLY A 251 21.20 18.69 7.90
CA GLY A 251 22.59 19.05 8.06
C GLY A 251 23.01 18.82 9.49
N VAL A 252 23.83 17.79 9.69
CA VAL A 252 24.68 17.72 10.87
C VAL A 252 25.58 18.96 10.77
N PRO A 253 25.52 19.91 11.71
CA PRO A 253 26.51 20.96 11.76
C PRO A 253 27.81 20.27 12.16
N GLY A 254 28.69 20.01 11.18
CA GLY A 254 30.07 19.57 11.45
C GLY A 254 30.56 18.27 10.81
N GLY A 255 30.09 17.86 9.61
CA GLY A 255 30.62 16.65 8.98
C GLY A 255 30.73 16.69 7.46
N GLY A 256 31.88 17.11 6.94
CA GLY A 256 32.41 16.61 5.65
C GLY A 256 32.05 17.37 4.38
N GLY A 257 32.21 18.70 4.35
CA GLY A 257 32.28 19.45 3.10
C GLY A 257 33.59 19.16 2.35
N HIS A 258 33.50 18.92 1.05
CA HIS A 258 34.65 18.90 0.14
C HIS A 258 35.42 20.23 0.26
N PRO A 259 36.75 20.23 0.46
CA PRO A 259 37.50 21.47 0.52
C PRO A 259 37.65 22.03 -0.90
N HIS A 260 37.00 23.16 -1.16
CA HIS A 260 37.42 24.04 -2.25
C HIS A 260 38.63 24.84 -1.75
N GLU A 261 39.77 24.57 -2.38
CA GLU A 261 41.03 25.25 -2.15
C GLU A 261 40.94 26.68 -2.73
N HIS A 262 40.89 27.68 -1.86
CA HIS A 262 41.06 29.08 -2.24
C HIS A 262 42.51 29.49 -1.98
N GLY A 263 43.26 29.75 -3.06
CA GLY A 263 44.62 30.27 -3.01
C GLY A 263 44.69 31.68 -2.42
N PRO A 264 45.82 32.09 -1.81
CA PRO A 264 45.93 33.36 -1.10
C PRO A 264 46.28 34.49 -2.07
N GLY A 265 45.42 35.50 -2.19
CA GLY A 265 45.64 36.65 -3.05
C GLY A 265 44.85 37.90 -2.66
N ALA A 266 45.46 38.71 -1.78
CA ALA A 266 45.31 40.16 -1.58
C ALA A 266 43.99 40.74 -0.97
N PRO A 267 44.10 41.80 -0.14
CA PRO A 267 43.00 42.36 0.63
C PRO A 267 42.31 43.52 -0.09
N HIS A 268 40.98 43.62 0.06
CA HIS A 268 40.27 44.87 -0.16
C HIS A 268 39.30 45.11 1.00
N GLU A 269 39.68 46.06 1.85
CA GLU A 269 38.76 46.84 2.65
C GLU A 269 37.86 47.64 1.71
N HIS A 270 36.55 47.64 1.95
CA HIS A 270 35.70 48.83 1.91
C HIS A 270 34.43 48.52 2.69
N GLY A 271 34.23 49.26 3.79
CA GLY A 271 32.97 49.25 4.51
C GLY A 271 31.88 49.94 3.71
N HIS A 272 30.62 49.60 4.02
CA HIS A 272 29.58 50.58 4.29
C HIS A 272 28.51 49.91 5.15
N ALA A 273 28.25 50.55 6.29
CA ALA A 273 27.10 50.32 7.13
C ALA A 273 25.81 50.69 6.37
N HIS A 274 24.71 49.99 6.65
CA HIS A 274 23.52 50.58 7.27
C HIS A 274 22.59 49.46 7.79
N PRO A 275 22.12 49.55 9.05
CA PRO A 275 21.13 48.64 9.60
C PRO A 275 19.71 49.17 9.39
N HIS A 276 18.78 48.30 9.04
CA HIS A 276 17.37 48.55 9.26
C HIS A 276 16.82 47.49 10.22
N ALA A 277 16.75 47.90 11.48
CA ALA A 277 15.90 47.31 12.48
C ALA A 277 14.51 47.96 12.39
N HIS A 278 13.47 47.14 12.38
CA HIS A 278 12.16 47.54 12.88
C HIS A 278 11.61 46.40 13.76
N PRO A 279 11.38 46.66 15.06
CA PRO A 279 10.66 45.77 15.95
C PRO A 279 9.19 46.20 16.09
N HIS A 280 8.47 45.40 16.88
CA HIS A 280 7.20 45.67 17.56
C HIS A 280 5.94 45.28 16.78
N ALA A 281 4.89 44.75 17.41
CA ALA A 281 4.69 44.18 18.74
C ALA A 281 3.27 43.57 18.72
N HIS A 282 3.02 42.68 19.66
CA HIS A 282 1.72 42.12 19.99
C HIS A 282 0.67 43.19 20.32
N HIS A 283 -0.60 42.91 20.04
CA HIS A 283 -1.67 43.32 20.93
C HIS A 283 -2.81 42.31 20.97
N GLU A 284 -3.07 41.84 22.19
CA GLU A 284 -4.17 41.00 22.62
C GLU A 284 -5.47 41.79 22.80
N ASP A 285 -6.57 41.03 22.73
CA ASP A 285 -7.75 40.98 23.61
C ASP A 285 -8.66 42.21 23.81
N GLY A 286 -9.96 41.96 23.88
CA GLY A 286 -10.95 43.00 24.21
C GLY A 286 -12.40 42.75 23.78
N THR A 287 -13.08 41.84 24.50
CA THR A 287 -14.54 41.68 24.63
C THR A 287 -15.43 42.95 24.55
N ARG A 288 -16.64 42.83 23.95
CA ARG A 288 -17.98 43.16 24.54
C ARG A 288 -19.14 43.23 23.50
N THR A 289 -20.17 42.42 23.73
CA THR A 289 -21.60 42.71 23.47
C THR A 289 -22.15 43.67 24.55
N PRO A 290 -23.42 44.19 24.56
CA PRO A 290 -24.62 43.92 23.74
C PRO A 290 -25.41 45.18 23.26
N GLY A 291 -26.49 44.99 22.49
CA GLY A 291 -27.48 46.06 22.22
C GLY A 291 -28.73 45.63 21.44
N LEU A 292 -29.83 45.38 22.16
CA LEU A 292 -31.22 45.27 21.68
C LEU A 292 -31.77 46.64 21.23
N VAL A 293 -32.57 46.69 20.15
CA VAL A 293 -33.88 47.40 20.00
C VAL A 293 -34.42 47.13 18.58
N HIS A 294 -35.50 46.36 18.41
CA HIS A 294 -36.93 46.75 18.34
C HIS A 294 -37.47 47.23 16.96
N SER A 295 -38.51 46.49 16.51
CA SER A 295 -39.73 46.88 15.76
C SER A 295 -39.66 47.27 14.27
N HIS A 296 -40.21 46.35 13.43
CA HIS A 296 -41.34 46.46 12.47
C HIS A 296 -42.05 47.82 12.23
N PRO A 297 -42.95 47.96 11.21
CA PRO A 297 -43.23 47.11 10.04
C PRO A 297 -43.42 47.88 8.70
N ALA A 298 -43.46 47.12 7.58
CA ALA A 298 -44.54 47.12 6.59
C ALA A 298 -44.41 45.84 5.75
#